data_AF-A0A151RW97-F1
#
_entry.id   AF-A0A151RW97-F1
#
_cell.length_a   1.000
_cell.length_b   1.000
_cell.length_c   1.000
_cell.angle_alpha   90.00
_cell.angle_beta   90.00
_cell.angle_gamma   90.00
#
_symmetry.space_group_name_H-M   'P 1'
#
loop_
_entity.id
_entity.type
_entity.pdbx_description
1 polymer ?
#
loop_
_entity_poly.entity_id
_entity_poly.type
_entity_poly.pdbx_seq_one_letter_code
_entity_poly.pdbx_strand_id
1 'polypeptide(L)' 'FRVNDLGALKYFLRLEINHSVDGIYVSQHKYYLELLVDSRMLGCKPCSTLMHSSL' A
#
# COMPACT_ATOMS: atom_id res chain seq x y z
N PHE A 1 -18.71 5.43 -22.96
CA PHE A 1 -17.31 5.30 -22.49
C PHE A 1 -16.90 3.85 -22.62
N ARG A 2 -15.89 3.57 -23.45
CA ARG A 2 -15.38 2.22 -23.63
C ARG A 2 -14.37 2.00 -22.50
N VAL A 3 -14.76 1.23 -21.48
CA VAL A 3 -13.84 0.86 -20.40
C VAL A 3 -12.82 -0.09 -21.04
N ASN A 4 -11.60 0.38 -21.20
CA ASN A 4 -10.50 -0.49 -21.61
C ASN A 4 -10.23 -1.42 -20.42
N ASP A 5 -10.31 -2.73 -20.65
CA ASP A 5 -9.79 -3.71 -19.69
C ASP A 5 -8.30 -3.45 -19.51
N LEU A 6 -7.95 -2.80 -18.40
CA LEU A 6 -6.57 -2.47 -18.05
C LEU A 6 -5.81 -3.67 -17.44
N GLY A 7 -6.44 -4.85 -17.47
CA GLY A 7 -5.99 -6.03 -16.75
C GLY A 7 -6.26 -5.92 -15.24
N ALA A 8 -5.58 -6.76 -14.46
CA ALA A 8 -5.74 -6.79 -13.02
C ALA A 8 -5.30 -5.45 -12.38
N LEU A 9 -6.17 -4.87 -11.55
CA LEU A 9 -5.91 -3.63 -10.84
C LEU A 9 -4.73 -3.84 -9.87
N LYS A 10 -3.59 -3.21 -10.15
CA LYS A 10 -2.36 -3.33 -9.36
C LYS A 10 -2.13 -2.16 -8.40
N TYR A 11 -2.62 -0.98 -8.75
CA TYR A 11 -2.48 0.24 -7.95
C TYR A 11 -3.76 1.08 -8.01
N PHE A 12 -4.25 1.53 -6.87
CA PHE A 12 -5.37 2.49 -6.79
C PHE A 12 -5.16 3.42 -5.60
N LEU A 13 -5.27 4.74 -5.79
CA LEU A 13 -5.06 5.73 -4.71
C LEU A 13 -3.72 5.56 -3.95
N ARG A 14 -2.65 5.12 -4.63
CA ARG A 14 -1.34 4.75 -4.03
C ARG A 14 -1.37 3.51 -3.13
N LEU A 15 -2.48 2.80 -3.08
CA LEU A 15 -2.60 1.47 -2.51
C LEU A 15 -2.14 0.44 -3.54
N GLU A 16 -1.28 -0.45 -3.12
CA GLU A 16 -0.91 -1.66 -3.85
C GLU A 16 -1.98 -2.71 -3.67
N ILE A 17 -2.40 -3.30 -4.79
CA ILE A 17 -3.44 -4.33 -4.81
C ILE A 17 -2.80 -5.60 -5.35
N ASN A 18 -2.76 -6.63 -4.50
CA ASN A 18 -2.22 -7.94 -4.79
C ASN A 18 -3.37 -8.94 -4.88
N HIS A 19 -3.45 -9.66 -6.00
CA HIS A 19 -4.45 -10.69 -6.21
C HIS A 19 -3.83 -12.04 -5.86
N SER A 20 -4.45 -12.75 -4.92
CA SER A 20 -4.14 -14.13 -4.54
C SER A 20 -5.32 -15.04 -4.87
N VAL A 21 -5.09 -16.34 -4.86
CA VAL A 21 -6.15 -17.36 -4.97
C VAL A 21 -7.17 -17.20 -3.84
N ASP A 22 -6.72 -16.76 -2.66
CA ASP A 22 -7.55 -16.56 -1.47
C ASP A 22 -8.29 -15.20 -1.46
N GLY A 23 -8.04 -14.32 -2.44
CA GLY A 23 -8.70 -13.02 -2.55
C GLY A 23 -7.76 -11.85 -2.84
N ILE A 24 -8.23 -10.64 -2.53
CA ILE A 24 -7.52 -9.39 -2.82
C ILE A 24 -6.87 -8.85 -1.53
N TYR A 25 -5.56 -8.65 -1.58
CA TYR A 25 -4.78 -8.04 -0.52
C TYR A 25 -4.41 -6.61 -0.90
N VAL A 26 -4.64 -5.67 0.01
CA VAL A 26 -4.32 -4.26 -0.20
C VAL A 26 -3.17 -3.88 0.74
N SER A 27 -2.08 -3.32 0.18
CA SER A 27 -0.90 -2.90 0.93
C SER A 27 -0.55 -1.44 0.65
N GLN A 28 0.08 -0.79 1.63
CA GLN A 28 0.70 0.54 1.48
C GLN A 28 2.21 0.48 1.72
N HIS A 29 2.81 -0.70 1.64
CA HIS A 29 4.19 -0.92 2.05
C HIS A 29 5.16 0.01 1.31
N LYS A 30 5.01 0.12 -0.01
CA LYS A 30 5.79 1.05 -0.82
C LYS A 30 5.59 2.51 -0.41
N TYR A 31 4.36 2.95 -0.19
CA TYR A 31 4.06 4.32 0.24
C TYR A 31 4.68 4.65 1.60
N TYR A 32 4.56 3.76 2.58
CA TYR A 32 5.16 3.96 3.89
C TYR A 32 6.69 4.00 3.83
N LEU A 33 7.32 3.12 3.03
CA LEU A 33 8.77 3.15 2.82
C LEU A 33 9.23 4.47 2.17
N GLU A 34 8.55 4.92 1.12
CA GLU A 34 8.84 6.20 0.46
C GLU A 34 8.67 7.36 1.44
N LEU A 35 7.60 7.36 2.25
CA LEU A 35 7.37 8.37 3.28
C LEU A 35 8.49 8.39 4.33
N LEU A 36 8.97 7.22 4.77
CA LEU A 36 10.11 7.13 5.70
C LEU A 36 11.41 7.63 5.07
N VAL A 37 11.65 7.36 3.80
CA VAL A 37 12.81 7.87 3.05
C VAL A 37 12.74 9.40 2.98
N ASP A 38 11.60 9.94 2.54
CA ASP A 38 11.39 11.38 2.34
C ASP A 38 11.49 12.17 3.65
N SER A 39 10.99 11.60 4.74
CA SER A 39 11.09 12.18 6.08
C SER A 39 12.44 11.94 6.77
N ARG A 40 13.37 11.21 6.13
CA ARG A 40 14.66 10.77 6.72
C ARG A 40 14.48 9.98 8.02
N MET A 41 13.40 9.20 8.11
CA MET A 41 13.04 8.38 9.26
C MET A 41 13.41 6.89 9.10
N LEU A 42 14.09 6.52 8.02
CA LEU A 42 14.68 5.19 7.86
C LEU A 42 15.65 4.90 9.02
N GLY A 43 15.31 3.92 9.87
CA GLY A 43 16.11 3.52 11.03
C GLY A 43 15.82 4.31 12.32
N CYS A 44 14.83 5.21 12.32
CA CYS A 44 14.33 5.80 13.55
C CYS A 44 13.74 4.71 14.48
N LYS A 45 13.75 4.98 15.79
CA LYS A 45 13.12 4.09 16.77
C LYS A 45 11.64 3.88 16.39
N PRO A 46 11.13 2.64 16.41
CA PRO A 46 9.74 2.38 16.08
C PRO A 46 8.84 3.18 17.02
N CYS A 47 7.90 3.91 16.44
CA CYS A 47 6.85 4.60 17.16
C CYS A 47 5.56 3.81 16.98
N SER A 48 4.73 3.73 18.01
CA SER A 48 3.39 3.16 17.87
C SER A 48 2.54 4.08 17.00
N THR A 49 2.57 3.88 15.69
CA THR A 49 1.67 4.55 14.76
C THR A 49 0.29 3.94 14.87
N LEU A 50 -0.72 4.79 15.09
CA LEU A 50 -2.14 4.45 14.95
C LEU A 50 -2.53 4.25 13.47
N MET A 51 -1.79 3.40 12.77
CA MET A 51 -2.30 2.83 11.53
C MET A 51 -3.37 1.85 11.98
N HIS A 52 -4.63 2.16 11.71
CA HIS A 52 -5.77 1.32 12.04
C HIS A 52 -5.49 -0.12 11.58
N SER A 53 -5.13 -0.99 12.52
CA SER A 53 -5.20 -2.42 12.30
C SER A 53 -6.67 -2.73 12.43
N SER A 54 -7.31 -2.97 11.29
CA SER A 54 -8.59 -3.68 11.30
C SER A 54 -8.29 -5.07 11.87
N LEU A 55 -8.42 -5.20 13.19
CA LEU A 55 -8.53 -6.48 13.86
C LEU A 55 -9.92 -7.06 13.55
#